data_AF-A0A821NS61-F1
#
_entry.id   AF-A0A821NS61-F1
#
_cell.length_a   1.000
_cell.length_b   1.000
_cell.length_c   1.000
_cell.angle_alpha   90.00
_cell.angle_beta   90.00
_cell.angle_gamma   90.00
#
_symmetry.space_group_name_H-M   'P 1'
#
loop_
_entity.id
_entity.type
_entity.pdbx_description
1 polymer ?
#
loop_
_entity_poly.entity_id
_entity_poly.type
_entity_poly.pdbx_seq_one_letter_code
_entity_poly.pdbx_strand_id
1 'polypeptide(L)' 'GEAYQWFQQQPMPFTSWSSFTAEIIKSFSSNLQRDVAFKKLKLYQQTTHQSATQYYIEMMNLMQQADPQMNESTKVHYL' A
#
# COMPACT_ATOMS: atom_id res chain seq x y z
N GLY A 1 -0.01 15.57 -14.34
CA GLY A 1 0.58 14.43 -13.62
C GLY A 1 0.10 14.44 -12.18
N GLU A 2 0.03 13.28 -11.53
CA GLU A 2 -0.51 13.10 -10.17
C GLU A 2 0.16 14.02 -9.14
N ALA A 3 1.48 14.20 -9.24
CA ALA A 3 2.23 15.12 -8.39
C ALA A 3 1.80 16.60 -8.51
N TYR A 4 1.44 17.03 -9.71
CA TYR A 4 0.96 18.40 -9.95
C TYR A 4 -0.44 18.61 -9.37
N GLN A 5 -1.32 17.61 -9.52
CA GLN A 5 -2.67 17.67 -8.95
C GLN A 5 -2.63 17.66 -7.42
N TRP A 6 -1.80 16.79 -6.82
CA TRP A 6 -1.56 16.78 -5.38
C TRP A 6 -1.06 18.13 -4.86
N PHE A 7 -0.13 18.77 -5.57
CA PHE A 7 0.41 20.08 -5.18
C PHE A 7 -0.65 21.18 -5.21
N GLN A 8 -1.53 21.18 -6.22
CA GLN A 8 -2.62 22.16 -6.34
C GLN A 8 -3.72 21.98 -5.27
N GLN A 9 -3.87 20.76 -4.74
CA GLN A 9 -4.87 20.43 -3.72
C GLN A 9 -4.39 20.71 -2.29
N GLN A 10 -3.17 21.21 -2.10
CA GLN A 10 -2.68 21.53 -0.76
C GLN A 10 -3.44 22.73 -0.19
N PRO A 11 -4.12 22.56 0.96
CA PRO A 11 -4.98 23.61 1.52
C PRO A 11 -4.22 24.83 2.01
N MET A 12 -2.91 24.69 2.28
CA MET A 12 -2.02 25.80 2.61
C MET A 12 -0.74 25.75 1.79
N PRO A 13 -0.20 26.91 1.39
CA PRO A 13 1.10 26.97 0.72
C PRO A 13 2.21 26.55 1.69
N PHE A 14 3.17 25.78 1.18
CA PHE A 14 4.34 25.40 1.94
C PHE A 14 5.22 26.63 2.23
N THR A 15 5.48 26.88 3.50
CA THR A 15 6.23 28.06 3.97
C THR A 15 7.74 27.83 4.06
N SER A 16 8.19 26.58 3.90
CA SER A 16 9.60 26.21 3.91
C SER A 16 9.89 25.00 3.03
N TRP A 17 11.13 24.91 2.55
CA TRP A 17 11.60 23.76 1.76
C TRP A 17 11.52 22.44 2.55
N SER A 18 11.78 22.47 3.86
CA SER A 18 11.70 21.28 4.71
C SER A 18 10.26 20.78 4.87
N SER A 19 9.28 21.66 5.04
CA SER A 19 7.86 21.28 5.11
C SER A 19 7.37 20.69 3.78
N PHE A 20 7.78 21.28 2.65
CA PHE A 20 7.47 20.76 1.32
C PHE A 20 8.05 19.36 1.09
N THR A 21 9.34 19.18 1.40
CA THR A 21 10.03 17.90 1.21
C THR A 21 9.52 16.82 2.18
N ALA A 22 9.14 17.16 3.40
CA ALA A 22 8.51 16.22 4.32
C ALA A 22 7.14 15.74 3.79
N GLU A 23 6.29 16.66 3.33
CA GLU A 23 4.94 16.30 2.88
C GLU A 23 4.94 15.56 1.53
N ILE A 24 5.86 15.90 0.62
CA ILE A 24 6.02 15.17 -0.64
C ILE A 24 6.51 13.74 -0.39
N ILE A 25 7.49 13.55 0.50
CA ILE A 25 7.96 12.20 0.88
C ILE A 25 6.81 11.41 1.50
N LYS A 26 6.10 11.98 2.46
CA LYS A 26 4.95 11.33 3.10
C LYS A 26 3.86 10.93 2.10
N SER A 27 3.52 11.83 1.17
CA SER A 27 2.43 11.62 0.22
C SER A 27 2.77 10.57 -0.84
N PHE A 28 4.01 10.54 -1.34
CA PHE A 28 4.39 9.64 -2.43
C PHE A 28 5.09 8.36 -1.97
N SER A 29 5.78 8.35 -0.82
CA SER A 29 6.38 7.12 -0.28
C SER A 29 5.32 6.15 0.25
N SER A 30 4.25 6.66 0.86
CA SER A 30 3.16 5.81 1.35
C SER A 30 2.39 5.15 0.19
N ASN A 31 2.16 5.88 -0.91
CA ASN A 31 1.51 5.33 -2.09
C ASN A 31 2.37 4.28 -2.79
N LEU A 32 3.67 4.54 -2.99
CA LEU A 32 4.56 3.56 -3.60
C LEU A 32 4.67 2.27 -2.78
N GLN A 33 4.81 2.38 -1.46
CA GLN A 33 4.87 1.20 -0.57
C GLN A 33 3.57 0.41 -0.61
N ARG A 34 2.43 1.10 -0.58
CA ARG A 34 1.10 0.50 -0.71
C ARG A 34 0.97 -0.25 -2.05
N ASP A 35 1.32 0.39 -3.16
CA ASP A 35 1.22 -0.20 -4.50
C ASP A 35 2.12 -1.43 -4.66
N VAL A 36 3.33 -1.39 -4.11
CA VAL A 36 4.24 -2.55 -4.08
C VAL A 36 3.65 -3.69 -3.25
N ALA A 37 3.06 -3.39 -2.09
CA ALA A 37 2.41 -4.37 -1.24
C ALA A 37 1.19 -5.01 -1.91
N PHE A 38 0.32 -4.20 -2.56
CA PHE A 38 -0.82 -4.71 -3.33
C PHE A 38 -0.39 -5.54 -4.53
N LYS A 39 0.66 -5.12 -5.24
CA LYS A 39 1.22 -5.89 -6.35
C LYS A 39 1.75 -7.24 -5.87
N LYS A 40 2.44 -7.27 -4.73
CA LYS A 40 2.92 -8.51 -4.12
C LYS A 40 1.76 -9.42 -3.72
N LEU A 41 0.74 -8.89 -3.05
CA LEU A 41 -0.49 -9.61 -2.68
C LEU A 41 -1.16 -10.24 -3.90
N LYS A 42 -1.35 -9.47 -4.98
CA LYS A 42 -2.02 -9.92 -6.21
C LYS A 42 -1.26 -11.04 -6.95
N LEU A 43 0.08 -11.03 -6.88
CA LEU A 43 0.92 -12.00 -7.57
C LEU A 43 1.24 -13.23 -6.71
N TYR A 44 0.89 -13.20 -5.42
CA TYR A 44 1.23 -14.25 -4.50
C TYR A 44 0.31 -15.47 -4.69
N GLN A 45 0.90 -16.61 -5.05
CA GLN A 45 0.21 -17.87 -5.27
C GLN A 45 0.83 -18.96 -4.42
N GLN A 46 -0.01 -19.90 -3.96
CA GLN A 46 0.46 -21.04 -3.17
C GLN A 46 1.47 -21.85 -3.99
N THR A 47 2.63 -22.11 -3.39
CA THR A 47 3.65 -22.96 -4.04
C THR A 47 3.38 -24.44 -3.77
N THR A 48 3.91 -25.32 -4.61
CA THR A 48 3.73 -26.79 -4.51
C THR A 48 4.27 -27.41 -3.22
N HIS A 49 5.16 -26.70 -2.52
CA HIS A 49 5.78 -27.16 -1.27
C HIS A 49 5.20 -26.47 -0.02
N GLN A 50 4.23 -25.58 -0.20
CA GLN A 50 3.64 -24.80 0.88
C GLN A 50 2.31 -25.41 1.30
N SER A 51 2.14 -25.64 2.60
CA SER A 51 0.85 -26.08 3.15
C SER A 51 -0.20 -24.96 3.05
N ALA A 52 -1.48 -25.33 2.98
CA ALA A 52 -2.57 -24.36 2.94
C ALA A 52 -2.55 -23.40 4.15
N THR A 53 -2.17 -23.90 5.32
CA THR A 53 -2.03 -23.07 6.55
C THR A 53 -0.93 -22.03 6.42
N GLN A 54 0.24 -22.41 5.89
CA GLN A 54 1.34 -21.47 5.68
C GLN A 54 0.98 -20.41 4.62
N TYR A 55 0.33 -20.84 3.53
CA TYR A 55 -0.16 -19.93 2.50
C TYR A 55 -1.15 -18.91 3.07
N TYR A 56 -2.13 -19.38 3.85
CA TYR A 56 -3.12 -18.53 4.50
C TYR A 56 -2.48 -17.49 5.43
N ILE A 57 -1.53 -17.90 6.29
CA ILE A 57 -0.84 -16.99 7.21
C ILE A 57 -0.05 -15.93 6.43
N GLU A 58 0.67 -16.32 5.37
CA GLU A 58 1.41 -15.36 4.55
C GLU A 58 0.48 -14.40 3.81
N MET A 59 -0.65 -14.88 3.27
CA MET A 59 -1.67 -14.03 2.66
C MET A 59 -2.24 -13.01 3.64
N MET A 60 -2.56 -13.42 4.86
CA MET A 60 -3.03 -12.50 5.91
C MET A 60 -2.00 -11.43 6.25
N ASN A 61 -0.72 -11.79 6.31
CA ASN A 61 0.37 -10.83 6.53
C ASN A 61 0.51 -9.84 5.37
N LEU A 62 0.39 -10.32 4.12
CA LEU A 62 0.44 -9.47 2.93
C LEU A 62 -0.76 -8.52 2.85
N MET A 63 -1.96 -8.98 3.22
CA MET A 63 -3.16 -8.13 3.32
C MET A 63 -2.96 -7.03 4.35
N GLN A 64 -2.41 -7.35 5.53
CA GLN A 64 -2.14 -6.37 6.57
C GLN A 64 -1.08 -5.33 6.15
N GLN A 65 -0.08 -5.73 5.37
CA GLN A 65 0.93 -4.82 4.81
C GLN A 65 0.38 -3.92 3.71
N ALA A 66 -0.53 -4.43 2.88
CA ALA A 66 -1.15 -3.68 1.80
C ALA A 66 -2.19 -2.67 2.34
N ASP A 67 -3.04 -3.13 3.25
CA ASP A 67 -4.06 -2.32 3.91
C ASP A 67 -4.44 -2.91 5.28
N PRO A 68 -4.00 -2.26 6.39
CA PRO A 68 -4.36 -2.67 7.74
C PRO A 68 -5.87 -2.66 8.04
N GLN A 69 -6.66 -1.92 7.26
CA GLN A 69 -8.11 -1.81 7.41
C GLN A 69 -8.89 -2.54 6.30
N MET A 70 -8.24 -3.46 5.58
CA MET A 70 -8.88 -4.26 4.54
C MET A 70 -10.12 -4.97 5.08
N ASN A 71 -11.25 -4.80 4.40
CA ASN A 71 -12.51 -5.43 4.80
C ASN A 71 -12.53 -6.94 4.50
N GLU A 72 -13.37 -7.69 5.23
CA GLU A 72 -13.41 -9.15 5.14
C GLU A 72 -13.78 -9.68 3.74
N SER A 73 -14.69 -8.99 3.03
CA SER A 73 -15.08 -9.40 1.68
C SER A 73 -13.91 -9.29 0.68
N THR A 74 -13.05 -8.29 0.82
CA THR A 74 -11.84 -8.14 0.00
C THR A 74 -10.81 -9.19 0.35
N LYS A 75 -10.64 -9.53 1.64
CA LYS A 75 -9.73 -10.62 2.05
C LYS A 75 -10.12 -11.95 1.41
N VAL A 76 -11.41 -12.27 1.42
CA VAL A 76 -11.93 -13.50 0.79
C VAL A 76 -11.70 -13.52 -0.71
N HIS A 77 -11.74 -12.37 -1.40
CA HIS A 77 -11.48 -12.31 -2.85
C HIS A 77 -10.02 -12.66 -3.22
N TYR A 78 -9.08 -12.43 -2.31
CA TYR A 78 -7.66 -12.65 -2.53
C TYR A 78 -7.18 -14.07 -2.16
N LEU A 79 -7.98 -14.81 -1.39
CA LEU A 79 -7.72 -16.22 -1.02
C LEU A 79 -8.30 -17.17 -2.08
#